data_AF-A0A453L7T2-F1
#
_entry.id   AF-A0A453L7T2-F1
#
_cell.length_a   1.000
_cell.length_b   1.000
_cell.length_c   1.000
_cell.angle_alpha   90.00
_cell.angle_beta   90.00
_cell.angle_gamma   90.00
#
_symmetry.space_group_name_H-M   'P 1'
#
loop_
_entity.id
_entity.type
_entity.pdbx_description
1 polymer ?
#
loop_
_entity_poly.entity_id
_entity_poly.type
_entity_poly.pdbx_seq_one_letter_code
_entity_poly.pdbx_strand_id
1 'polypeptide(L)'
;MESSNGKPPQGEEEGKAAGSIGGYESLHRLLESNLPPELFKEASRLLLGLNCAHPLEAVSLPGATTDLAKAHNFDVQAFRFNADKEHMRQPRIVRVGLIQNSIAVPTTCHFADQKKSIMEKVKPIIDAAGASGVNILCLQEAWTMPFAFCTREKRWCEFAEPVDGESTQFLQELAQKYNMVIVSPILERDINHGETIWNTVVVIGNNGNIIGIHRKNHIPRVGDFNESTYYMEGNTGHPVFETAYGKIAVNICYGRHHPLNWLAFGLNGAEIVFNPSATVGELSEPMWPIEVR
;
A
#
# COMPACT_ATOMS: atom_id res chain seq x y z
N MET A 1 -67.86 -10.75 8.31
CA MET A 1 -67.33 -11.02 6.95
C MET A 1 -66.14 -10.11 6.76
N GLU A 2 -64.98 -10.67 7.09
CA GLU A 2 -63.67 -10.09 6.84
C GLU A 2 -63.41 -10.07 5.33
N SER A 3 -62.78 -9.00 4.84
CA SER A 3 -61.98 -9.10 3.63
C SER A 3 -60.68 -8.32 3.85
N SER A 4 -59.65 -9.11 4.10
CA SER A 4 -58.24 -8.74 4.17
C SER A 4 -57.74 -8.35 2.78
N ASN A 5 -57.12 -7.18 2.65
CA ASN A 5 -56.18 -6.92 1.55
C ASN A 5 -54.78 -6.80 2.13
N GLY A 6 -54.05 -7.91 2.03
CA GLY A 6 -52.65 -8.03 2.44
C GLY A 6 -51.75 -7.19 1.55
N LYS A 7 -50.91 -6.37 2.19
CA LYS A 7 -49.66 -5.88 1.61
C LYS A 7 -48.75 -7.08 1.38
N PRO A 8 -48.05 -7.19 0.24
CA PRO A 8 -46.96 -8.16 0.11
C PRO A 8 -45.81 -7.73 1.05
N PRO A 9 -45.12 -8.69 1.67
CA PRO A 9 -44.11 -8.41 2.68
C PRO A 9 -42.89 -7.72 2.05
N GLN A 10 -42.38 -6.74 2.79
CA GLN A 10 -41.03 -6.21 2.60
C GLN A 10 -40.06 -7.38 2.71
N GLY A 11 -39.45 -7.76 1.59
CA GLY A 11 -38.30 -8.65 1.60
C GLY A 11 -37.12 -7.86 2.13
N GLU A 12 -36.62 -8.29 3.29
CA GLU A 12 -35.33 -7.92 3.82
C GLU A 12 -34.26 -8.30 2.79
N GLU A 13 -33.63 -7.32 2.14
CA GLU A 13 -32.36 -7.55 1.45
C GLU A 13 -31.26 -7.69 2.49
N GLU A 14 -31.09 -8.92 2.98
CA GLU A 14 -29.90 -9.33 3.70
C GLU A 14 -28.65 -9.16 2.81
N GLY A 15 -27.88 -8.11 3.10
CA GLY A 15 -26.41 -8.12 3.13
C GLY A 15 -25.68 -8.91 2.04
N LYS A 16 -25.78 -8.48 0.78
CA LYS A 16 -24.68 -8.68 -0.17
C LYS A 16 -23.86 -7.41 -0.19
N ALA A 17 -22.58 -7.50 0.19
CA ALA A 17 -21.62 -6.44 -0.04
C ALA A 17 -21.52 -6.21 -1.56
N ALA A 18 -22.36 -5.34 -2.11
CA ALA A 18 -22.30 -4.93 -3.50
C ALA A 18 -20.97 -4.18 -3.65
N GLY A 19 -20.10 -4.67 -4.53
CA GLY A 19 -18.80 -4.06 -4.74
C GLY A 19 -18.94 -2.60 -5.18
N SER A 20 -17.93 -1.78 -4.86
CA SER A 20 -17.98 -0.33 -5.03
C SER A 20 -18.14 0.15 -6.48
N ILE A 21 -17.86 -0.73 -7.46
CA ILE A 21 -17.90 -0.41 -8.88
C ILE A 21 -19.14 -1.05 -9.50
N GLY A 22 -20.29 -0.39 -9.36
CA GLY A 22 -21.56 -0.86 -9.95
C GLY A 22 -21.96 -2.26 -9.48
N GLY A 23 -21.62 -2.63 -8.24
CA GLY A 23 -21.87 -3.96 -7.67
C GLY A 23 -20.70 -4.95 -7.79
N TYR A 24 -19.63 -4.59 -8.50
CA TYR A 24 -18.42 -5.42 -8.66
C TYR A 24 -17.29 -4.95 -7.76
N GLU A 25 -16.51 -5.93 -7.26
CA GLU A 25 -15.38 -5.69 -6.35
C GLU A 25 -14.17 -5.05 -7.03
N SER A 26 -14.06 -5.15 -8.36
CA SER A 26 -12.96 -4.55 -9.13
C SER A 26 -13.36 -4.28 -10.58
N LEU A 27 -12.65 -3.35 -11.22
CA LEU A 27 -12.77 -3.09 -12.66
C LEU A 27 -12.53 -4.36 -13.48
N HIS A 28 -11.56 -5.19 -13.08
CA HIS A 28 -11.27 -6.45 -13.75
C HIS A 28 -12.48 -7.38 -13.75
N ARG A 29 -13.12 -7.58 -12.58
CA ARG A 29 -14.33 -8.42 -12.46
C ARG A 29 -15.53 -7.84 -13.20
N LEU A 30 -15.70 -6.53 -13.19
CA LEU A 30 -16.72 -5.85 -13.99
C LEU A 30 -16.52 -6.18 -15.47
N LEU A 31 -15.32 -6.00 -16.01
CA LEU A 31 -15.04 -6.25 -17.42
C LEU A 31 -15.16 -7.74 -17.77
N GLU A 32 -14.60 -8.63 -16.95
CA GLU A 32 -14.63 -10.09 -17.17
C GLU A 32 -16.06 -10.62 -17.20
N SER A 33 -16.93 -10.14 -16.31
CA SER A 33 -18.31 -10.63 -16.18
C SER A 33 -19.23 -10.12 -17.29
N ASN A 34 -18.89 -9.00 -17.95
CA ASN A 34 -19.79 -8.30 -18.85
C ASN A 34 -19.32 -8.24 -20.32
N LEU A 35 -18.07 -8.64 -20.60
CA LEU A 35 -17.54 -8.66 -21.97
C LEU A 35 -17.40 -10.11 -22.49
N PRO A 36 -17.67 -10.37 -23.78
CA PRO A 36 -17.27 -11.61 -24.43
C PRO A 36 -15.75 -11.85 -24.28
N PRO A 37 -15.29 -13.11 -24.18
CA PRO A 37 -13.88 -13.43 -23.88
C PRO A 37 -12.86 -12.73 -24.80
N GLU A 38 -13.14 -12.64 -26.10
CA GLU A 38 -12.26 -11.96 -27.06
C GLU A 38 -12.18 -10.45 -26.81
N LEU A 39 -13.32 -9.81 -26.49
CA LEU A 39 -13.35 -8.37 -26.16
C LEU A 39 -12.73 -8.09 -24.80
N PHE A 40 -12.93 -8.96 -23.82
CA PHE A 40 -12.28 -8.86 -22.52
C PHE A 40 -10.75 -8.92 -22.65
N LYS A 41 -10.25 -9.85 -23.47
CA LYS A 41 -8.82 -9.98 -23.76
C LYS A 41 -8.26 -8.73 -24.44
N GLU A 42 -8.96 -8.18 -25.42
CA GLU A 42 -8.54 -6.96 -26.12
C GLU A 42 -8.60 -5.72 -25.22
N ALA A 43 -9.67 -5.56 -24.43
CA ALA A 43 -9.78 -4.50 -23.43
C ALA A 43 -8.66 -4.59 -22.39
N SER A 44 -8.36 -5.79 -21.89
CA SER A 44 -7.26 -6.02 -20.95
C SER A 44 -5.90 -5.66 -21.56
N ARG A 45 -5.67 -6.02 -22.83
CA ARG A 45 -4.44 -5.65 -23.56
C ARG A 45 -4.25 -4.13 -23.64
N LEU A 46 -5.33 -3.38 -23.88
CA LEU A 46 -5.29 -1.92 -23.99
C LEU A 46 -5.10 -1.25 -22.62
N LEU A 47 -5.85 -1.70 -21.61
CA LEU A 47 -5.84 -1.09 -20.27
C LEU A 47 -4.59 -1.45 -19.46
N LEU A 48 -4.21 -2.73 -19.41
CA LEU A 48 -3.11 -3.23 -18.57
C LEU A 48 -1.79 -3.29 -19.33
N GLY A 49 -1.82 -3.53 -20.65
CA GLY A 49 -0.63 -3.76 -21.46
C GLY A 49 -0.21 -5.23 -21.49
N LEU A 50 1.00 -5.49 -22.00
CA LEU A 50 1.60 -6.82 -22.10
C LEU A 50 2.92 -6.87 -21.32
N ASN A 51 3.20 -8.02 -20.74
CA ASN A 51 4.44 -8.38 -20.07
C ASN A 51 5.26 -9.27 -21.02
N CYS A 52 6.31 -8.71 -21.65
CA CYS A 52 7.10 -9.40 -22.68
C CYS A 52 6.22 -10.03 -23.79
N ALA A 53 5.31 -9.24 -24.37
CA ALA A 53 4.34 -9.66 -25.40
C ALA A 53 3.28 -10.68 -24.96
N HIS A 54 3.22 -11.02 -23.67
CA HIS A 54 2.21 -11.93 -23.11
C HIS A 54 1.30 -11.20 -22.09
N PRO A 55 0.04 -11.64 -21.89
CA PRO A 55 -0.77 -11.16 -20.78
C PRO A 55 -0.09 -11.40 -19.43
N LEU A 56 -0.41 -10.59 -18.44
CA LEU A 56 0.11 -10.77 -17.08
C LEU A 56 -0.35 -12.12 -16.51
N GLU A 57 0.59 -12.93 -16.05
CA GLU A 57 0.31 -14.28 -15.54
C GLU A 57 0.07 -14.24 -14.03
N ALA A 58 -0.98 -14.92 -13.58
CA ALA A 58 -1.20 -15.18 -12.15
C ALA A 58 -0.23 -16.25 -11.63
N VAL A 59 0.23 -16.10 -10.40
CA VAL A 59 1.13 -17.03 -9.72
C VAL A 59 0.36 -17.83 -8.68
N SER A 60 0.60 -19.14 -8.62
CA SER A 60 0.03 -19.99 -7.57
C SER A 60 0.57 -19.59 -6.20
N LEU A 61 -0.34 -19.31 -5.27
CA LEU A 61 0.01 -18.98 -3.90
C LEU A 61 0.23 -20.24 -3.06
N PRO A 62 1.17 -20.25 -2.10
CA PRO A 62 1.32 -21.34 -1.15
C PRO A 62 0.07 -21.54 -0.29
N GLY A 63 -0.22 -22.79 0.09
CA GLY A 63 -1.37 -23.12 0.95
C GLY A 63 -1.40 -22.30 2.24
N ALA A 64 -0.24 -22.16 2.91
CA ALA A 64 -0.10 -21.36 4.12
C ALA A 64 -0.52 -19.90 3.93
N THR A 65 -0.24 -19.29 2.78
CA THR A 65 -0.68 -17.92 2.46
C THR A 65 -2.20 -17.87 2.27
N THR A 66 -2.79 -18.84 1.56
CA THR A 66 -4.24 -18.88 1.34
C THR A 66 -5.03 -19.18 2.62
N ASP A 67 -4.45 -19.96 3.54
CA ASP A 67 -5.07 -20.29 4.82
C ASP A 67 -5.07 -19.07 5.75
N LEU A 68 -3.97 -18.31 5.80
CA LEU A 68 -3.90 -17.04 6.52
C LEU A 68 -4.89 -16.01 5.95
N ALA A 69 -4.96 -15.89 4.62
CA ALA A 69 -5.90 -15.00 3.94
C ALA A 69 -7.36 -15.30 4.31
N LYS A 70 -7.75 -16.58 4.33
CA LYS A 70 -9.09 -17.01 4.75
C LYS A 70 -9.33 -16.79 6.24
N ALA A 71 -8.38 -17.16 7.09
CA ALA A 71 -8.51 -17.06 8.54
C ALA A 71 -8.63 -15.61 9.04
N HIS A 72 -7.95 -14.67 8.36
CA HIS A 72 -7.91 -13.26 8.72
C HIS A 72 -8.69 -12.34 7.76
N ASN A 73 -9.46 -12.93 6.84
CA ASN A 73 -10.35 -12.25 5.91
C ASN A 73 -9.70 -11.09 5.13
N PHE A 74 -8.66 -11.42 4.36
CA PHE A 74 -8.02 -10.47 3.43
C PHE A 74 -7.80 -11.11 2.05
N ASP A 75 -7.82 -10.28 1.01
CA ASP A 75 -7.55 -10.72 -0.35
C ASP A 75 -6.05 -10.93 -0.56
N VAL A 76 -5.72 -11.94 -1.37
CA VAL A 76 -4.35 -12.19 -1.80
C VAL A 76 -4.32 -12.53 -3.29
N GLN A 77 -3.46 -11.83 -4.03
CA GLN A 77 -3.22 -12.04 -5.45
C GLN A 77 -1.73 -11.98 -5.71
N ALA A 78 -1.26 -12.76 -6.68
CA ALA A 78 0.14 -12.75 -7.09
C ALA A 78 0.23 -12.84 -8.60
N PHE A 79 1.13 -12.04 -9.16
CA PHE A 79 1.36 -11.92 -10.59
C PHE A 79 2.84 -11.97 -10.91
N ARG A 80 3.18 -12.33 -12.15
CA ARG A 80 4.57 -12.45 -12.61
C ARG A 80 4.87 -11.50 -13.74
N PHE A 81 5.91 -10.69 -13.56
CA PHE A 81 6.58 -9.96 -14.63
C PHE A 81 7.83 -10.74 -15.08
N ASN A 82 8.08 -10.75 -16.38
CA ASN A 82 9.20 -11.47 -16.99
C ASN A 82 10.12 -10.47 -17.69
N ALA A 83 11.32 -10.93 -18.02
CA ALA A 83 12.27 -10.24 -18.86
C ALA A 83 12.87 -11.24 -19.84
N ASP A 84 13.36 -10.75 -20.98
CA ASP A 84 14.06 -11.59 -21.95
C ASP A 84 15.32 -12.19 -21.32
N LYS A 85 15.65 -13.41 -21.73
CA LYS A 85 16.83 -14.11 -21.23
C LYS A 85 18.09 -13.39 -21.70
N GLU A 86 18.88 -12.88 -20.75
CA GLU A 86 20.24 -12.42 -21.04
C GLU A 86 21.21 -13.60 -21.11
N HIS A 87 22.21 -13.52 -21.99
CA HIS A 87 23.25 -14.55 -22.11
C HIS A 87 24.42 -14.34 -21.14
N MET A 88 24.63 -13.09 -20.70
CA MET A 88 25.79 -12.69 -19.89
C MET A 88 25.45 -12.45 -18.42
N ARG A 89 24.16 -12.39 -18.06
CA ARG A 89 23.70 -12.17 -16.68
C ARG A 89 22.68 -13.22 -16.30
N GLN A 90 22.71 -13.61 -15.04
CA GLN A 90 21.68 -14.47 -14.47
C GLN A 90 20.41 -13.66 -14.20
N PRO A 91 19.22 -14.29 -14.29
CA PRO A 91 17.98 -13.63 -13.89
C PRO A 91 18.04 -13.18 -12.43
N ARG A 92 17.73 -11.92 -12.17
CA ARG A 92 17.59 -11.38 -10.83
C ARG A 92 16.12 -11.31 -10.46
N ILE A 93 15.58 -12.44 -10.00
CA ILE A 93 14.16 -12.59 -9.65
C ILE A 93 13.93 -12.02 -8.25
N VAL A 94 12.97 -11.12 -8.12
CA VAL A 94 12.58 -10.48 -6.86
C VAL A 94 11.07 -10.59 -6.70
N ARG A 95 10.62 -10.98 -5.51
CA ARG A 95 9.19 -10.96 -5.13
C ARG A 95 8.90 -9.73 -4.30
N VAL A 96 7.93 -8.94 -4.75
CA VAL A 96 7.49 -7.72 -4.07
C VAL A 96 6.10 -7.95 -3.50
N GLY A 97 5.87 -7.53 -2.26
CA GLY A 97 4.57 -7.54 -1.61
C GLY A 97 4.07 -6.12 -1.39
N LEU A 98 2.79 -5.89 -1.63
CA LEU A 98 2.10 -4.64 -1.39
C LEU A 98 0.93 -4.91 -0.44
N ILE A 99 0.85 -4.20 0.68
CA ILE A 99 -0.23 -4.34 1.65
C ILE A 99 -1.07 -3.06 1.66
N GLN A 100 -2.38 -3.25 1.51
CA GLN A 100 -3.40 -2.24 1.77
C GLN A 100 -4.31 -2.74 2.90
N ASN A 101 -4.67 -1.87 3.84
CA ASN A 101 -5.57 -2.19 4.94
C ASN A 101 -6.34 -0.96 5.41
N SER A 102 -7.53 -1.19 5.96
CA SER A 102 -8.24 -0.19 6.76
C SER A 102 -7.75 -0.18 8.20
N ILE A 103 -8.07 0.89 8.94
CA ILE A 103 -7.92 0.93 10.41
C ILE A 103 -8.73 -0.20 11.09
N ALA A 104 -8.37 -0.55 12.32
CA ALA A 104 -8.91 -1.72 13.01
C ALA A 104 -10.00 -1.39 14.05
N VAL A 105 -9.95 -0.22 14.67
CA VAL A 105 -10.87 0.22 15.74
C VAL A 105 -11.30 1.67 15.53
N PRO A 106 -12.38 2.16 16.17
CA PRO A 106 -12.84 3.53 16.04
C PRO A 106 -11.77 4.58 16.37
N THR A 107 -11.82 5.72 15.67
CA THR A 107 -10.88 6.83 15.87
C THR A 107 -11.03 7.55 17.22
N THR A 108 -12.06 7.22 17.99
CA THR A 108 -12.30 7.69 19.37
C THR A 108 -11.62 6.85 20.45
N CYS A 109 -11.08 5.67 20.11
CA CYS A 109 -10.28 4.88 21.05
C CYS A 109 -8.95 5.58 21.38
N HIS A 110 -8.27 5.14 22.44
CA HIS A 110 -6.96 5.69 22.79
C HIS A 110 -5.94 5.45 21.66
N PHE A 111 -5.04 6.40 21.41
CA PHE A 111 -4.11 6.34 20.27
C PHE A 111 -3.24 5.07 20.26
N ALA A 112 -2.77 4.66 21.46
CA ALA A 112 -2.01 3.42 21.61
C ALA A 112 -2.82 2.18 21.22
N ASP A 113 -4.11 2.11 21.58
CA ASP A 113 -4.98 0.99 21.22
C ASP A 113 -5.24 0.95 19.71
N GLN A 114 -5.42 2.11 19.08
CA GLN A 114 -5.58 2.22 17.63
C GLN A 114 -4.36 1.68 16.89
N LYS A 115 -3.16 2.16 17.25
CA LYS A 115 -1.89 1.74 16.65
C LYS A 115 -1.66 0.24 16.83
N LYS A 116 -1.80 -0.26 18.06
CA LYS A 116 -1.66 -1.68 18.39
C LYS A 116 -2.61 -2.55 17.57
N SER A 117 -3.88 -2.16 17.47
CA SER A 117 -4.88 -2.92 16.71
C SER A 117 -4.54 -2.97 15.21
N ILE A 118 -3.93 -1.92 14.65
CA ILE A 118 -3.46 -1.95 13.26
C ILE A 118 -2.25 -2.89 13.11
N MET A 119 -1.28 -2.84 14.03
CA MET A 119 -0.13 -3.76 14.02
C MET A 119 -0.58 -5.23 14.12
N GLU A 120 -1.53 -5.53 15.00
CA GLU A 120 -2.12 -6.87 15.15
C GLU A 120 -2.86 -7.33 13.89
N LYS A 121 -3.55 -6.41 13.19
CA LYS A 121 -4.25 -6.70 11.92
C LYS A 121 -3.28 -6.93 10.76
N VAL A 122 -2.19 -6.16 10.68
CA VAL A 122 -1.23 -6.23 9.58
C VAL A 122 -0.28 -7.41 9.74
N LYS A 123 0.05 -7.82 10.97
CA LYS A 123 0.94 -8.96 11.25
C LYS A 123 0.61 -10.25 10.46
N PRO A 124 -0.63 -10.79 10.47
CA PRO A 124 -0.93 -12.00 9.70
C PRO A 124 -0.80 -11.80 8.18
N ILE A 125 -0.99 -10.57 7.68
CA ILE A 125 -0.78 -10.22 6.26
C ILE A 125 0.72 -10.26 5.93
N ILE A 126 1.57 -9.72 6.82
CA ILE A 126 3.03 -9.82 6.70
C ILE A 126 3.48 -11.28 6.79
N ASP A 127 2.94 -12.06 7.72
CA ASP A 127 3.25 -13.48 7.85
C ASP A 127 2.88 -14.25 6.56
N ALA A 128 1.78 -13.90 5.91
CA ALA A 128 1.35 -14.47 4.62
C ALA A 128 2.27 -14.08 3.46
N ALA A 129 2.76 -12.83 3.44
CA ALA A 129 3.79 -12.37 2.50
C ALA A 129 5.11 -13.13 2.70
N GLY A 130 5.53 -13.32 3.95
CA GLY A 130 6.68 -14.14 4.33
C GLY A 130 6.54 -15.59 3.86
N ALA A 131 5.37 -16.20 4.04
CA ALA A 131 5.09 -17.56 3.54
C ALA A 131 5.11 -17.65 2.01
N SER A 132 4.81 -16.55 1.32
CA SER A 132 4.94 -16.40 -0.14
C SER A 132 6.36 -16.07 -0.61
N GLY A 133 7.35 -16.00 0.28
CA GLY A 133 8.74 -15.70 -0.06
C GLY A 133 8.93 -14.29 -0.62
N VAL A 134 8.12 -13.32 -0.18
CA VAL A 134 8.30 -11.91 -0.53
C VAL A 134 9.68 -11.44 -0.04
N ASN A 135 10.42 -10.77 -0.93
CA ASN A 135 11.74 -10.23 -0.65
C ASN A 135 11.68 -8.77 -0.20
N ILE A 136 10.78 -7.98 -0.79
CA ILE A 136 10.58 -6.56 -0.45
C ILE A 136 9.09 -6.31 -0.24
N LEU A 137 8.72 -5.80 0.93
CA LEU A 137 7.35 -5.52 1.32
C LEU A 137 7.15 -4.02 1.52
N CYS A 138 6.06 -3.47 1.00
CA CYS A 138 5.68 -2.08 1.25
C CYS A 138 4.30 -1.99 1.90
N LEU A 139 4.23 -1.21 2.99
CA LEU A 139 2.99 -0.81 3.64
C LEU A 139 2.48 0.50 3.03
N GLN A 140 1.19 0.81 3.24
CA GLN A 140 0.58 2.06 2.78
C GLN A 140 1.07 3.29 3.57
N GLU A 141 0.75 4.49 3.08
CA GLU A 141 1.13 5.74 3.75
C GLU A 141 0.53 5.83 5.16
N ALA A 142 1.35 6.28 6.13
CA ALA A 142 0.95 6.48 7.52
C ALA A 142 0.19 5.28 8.10
N TRP A 143 0.65 4.07 7.81
CA TRP A 143 -0.09 2.82 8.06
C TRP A 143 -0.43 2.60 9.55
N THR A 144 0.28 3.26 10.46
CA THR A 144 0.13 3.12 11.92
C THR A 144 -1.01 3.97 12.52
N MET A 145 -1.71 4.76 11.71
CA MET A 145 -2.72 5.70 12.18
C MET A 145 -3.91 5.85 11.22
N PRO A 146 -5.06 6.34 11.69
CA PRO A 146 -6.06 6.90 10.79
C PRO A 146 -5.48 8.08 10.02
N PHE A 147 -5.91 8.27 8.77
CA PHE A 147 -5.52 9.43 7.97
C PHE A 147 -6.25 10.70 8.43
N ALA A 148 -5.91 11.17 9.63
CA ALA A 148 -6.64 12.20 10.37
C ALA A 148 -6.27 13.64 9.99
N PHE A 149 -5.41 13.84 8.99
CA PHE A 149 -4.94 15.17 8.58
C PHE A 149 -6.08 16.08 8.07
N CYS A 150 -7.22 15.49 7.70
CA CYS A 150 -8.44 16.23 7.35
C CYS A 150 -9.02 17.03 8.53
N THR A 151 -8.82 16.60 9.79
CA THR A 151 -9.39 17.31 10.94
C THR A 151 -8.59 18.53 11.35
N ARG A 152 -7.31 18.61 10.96
CA ARG A 152 -6.35 19.68 11.31
C ARG A 152 -6.06 19.80 12.82
N GLU A 153 -6.57 18.88 13.64
CA GLU A 153 -6.34 18.86 15.09
C GLU A 153 -4.94 18.34 15.42
N LYS A 154 -4.24 19.00 16.36
CA LYS A 154 -2.86 18.64 16.73
C LYS A 154 -2.72 17.43 17.63
N ARG A 155 -3.80 16.96 18.26
CA ARG A 155 -3.77 15.73 19.08
C ARG A 155 -3.31 14.49 18.30
N TRP A 156 -3.58 14.44 17.00
CA TRP A 156 -3.15 13.35 16.12
C TRP A 156 -1.62 13.23 16.01
N CYS A 157 -0.87 14.28 16.40
CA CYS A 157 0.58 14.24 16.48
C CYS A 157 1.10 13.26 17.55
N GLU A 158 0.25 12.74 18.45
CA GLU A 158 0.63 11.68 19.41
C GLU A 158 0.97 10.35 18.72
N PHE A 159 0.51 10.13 17.47
CA PHE A 159 0.96 8.99 16.67
C PHE A 159 2.41 9.12 16.17
N ALA A 160 3.00 10.32 16.24
CA ALA A 160 4.34 10.56 15.74
C ALA A 160 5.39 9.91 16.64
N GLU A 161 6.25 9.07 16.06
CA GLU A 161 7.29 8.33 16.77
C GLU A 161 8.68 8.56 16.16
N PRO A 162 9.79 8.36 16.89
CA PRO A 162 11.10 8.40 16.28
C PRO A 162 11.25 7.28 15.24
N VAL A 163 12.20 7.45 14.31
CA VAL A 163 12.40 6.50 13.19
C VAL A 163 12.77 5.08 13.63
N ASP A 164 13.32 4.94 14.84
CA ASP A 164 13.63 3.67 15.53
C ASP A 164 12.59 3.33 16.63
N GLY A 165 11.39 3.92 16.53
CA GLY A 165 10.27 3.71 17.44
C GLY A 165 9.62 2.33 17.35
N GLU A 166 8.54 2.17 18.09
CA GLU A 166 7.85 0.88 18.29
C GLU A 166 7.43 0.21 16.97
N SER A 167 6.91 0.96 15.99
CA SER A 167 6.49 0.33 14.73
C SER A 167 7.68 -0.16 13.90
N THR A 168 8.80 0.56 13.93
CA THR A 168 10.05 0.11 13.30
C THR A 168 10.58 -1.14 13.98
N GLN A 169 10.64 -1.17 15.32
CA GLN A 169 11.11 -2.34 16.07
C GLN A 169 10.26 -3.59 15.80
N PHE A 170 8.94 -3.44 15.80
CA PHE A 170 8.01 -4.50 15.41
C PHE A 170 8.29 -5.05 14.00
N LEU A 171 8.56 -4.18 13.04
CA LEU A 171 8.88 -4.60 11.67
C LEU A 171 10.31 -5.14 11.53
N GLN A 172 11.28 -4.73 12.35
CA GLN A 172 12.63 -5.29 12.35
C GLN A 172 12.63 -6.78 12.69
N GLU A 173 11.81 -7.20 13.67
CA GLU A 173 11.63 -8.62 14.01
C GLU A 173 11.08 -9.43 12.82
N LEU A 174 10.07 -8.89 12.13
CA LEU A 174 9.46 -9.54 10.97
C LEU A 174 10.40 -9.55 9.75
N ALA A 175 11.15 -8.47 9.54
CA ALA A 175 12.17 -8.38 8.49
C ALA A 175 13.24 -9.46 8.66
N GLN A 176 13.75 -9.65 9.89
CA GLN A 176 14.70 -10.72 10.21
C GLN A 176 14.09 -12.11 10.06
N LYS A 177 12.90 -12.34 10.64
CA LYS A 177 12.19 -13.63 10.60
C LYS A 177 12.00 -14.14 9.17
N TYR A 178 11.68 -13.23 8.25
CA TYR A 178 11.37 -13.58 6.86
C TYR A 178 12.49 -13.27 5.87
N ASN A 179 13.64 -12.78 6.34
CA ASN A 179 14.74 -12.31 5.50
C ASN A 179 14.21 -11.33 4.42
N MET A 180 13.45 -10.33 4.84
CA MET A 180 12.64 -9.46 3.97
C MET A 180 12.95 -7.99 4.24
N VAL A 181 13.12 -7.20 3.18
CA VAL A 181 13.19 -5.74 3.28
C VAL A 181 11.78 -5.20 3.48
N ILE A 182 11.58 -4.28 4.42
CA ILE A 182 10.27 -3.68 4.70
C ILE A 182 10.34 -2.16 4.58
N VAL A 183 9.43 -1.60 3.78
CA VAL A 183 9.21 -0.17 3.58
C VAL A 183 8.05 0.27 4.50
N SER A 184 8.35 1.10 5.49
CA SER A 184 7.42 1.51 6.56
C SER A 184 7.16 3.03 6.54
N PRO A 185 6.07 3.51 5.91
CA PRO A 185 5.68 4.91 5.96
C PRO A 185 4.98 5.28 7.28
N ILE A 186 5.59 6.15 8.08
CA ILE A 186 5.13 6.57 9.41
C ILE A 186 5.04 8.10 9.53
N LEU A 187 4.35 8.57 10.56
CA LEU A 187 4.51 9.93 11.06
C LEU A 187 5.74 9.95 11.97
N GLU A 188 6.80 10.61 11.53
CA GLU A 188 8.06 10.71 12.28
C GLU A 188 8.00 11.90 13.25
N ARG A 189 8.56 11.71 14.46
CA ARG A 189 8.97 12.78 15.38
C ARG A 189 10.50 12.80 15.46
N ASP A 190 11.11 13.85 14.91
CA ASP A 190 12.57 14.01 14.89
C ASP A 190 13.08 14.57 16.23
N ILE A 191 13.36 13.66 17.17
CA ILE A 191 13.85 14.00 18.51
C ILE A 191 15.19 14.76 18.49
N ASN A 192 15.97 14.65 17.41
CA ASN A 192 17.27 15.30 17.28
C ASN A 192 17.15 16.74 16.75
N HIS A 193 16.01 17.09 16.12
CA HIS A 193 15.75 18.40 15.54
C HIS A 193 14.46 19.01 16.10
N GLY A 194 14.42 19.16 17.42
CA GLY A 194 13.36 19.89 18.12
C GLY A 194 11.98 19.22 18.07
N GLU A 195 11.93 17.90 17.96
CA GLU A 195 10.71 17.10 17.84
C GLU A 195 9.84 17.46 16.63
N THR A 196 10.48 17.98 15.57
CA THR A 196 9.79 18.33 14.32
C THR A 196 9.11 17.10 13.73
N ILE A 197 7.88 17.26 13.27
CA ILE A 197 7.09 16.17 12.69
C ILE A 197 7.31 16.10 11.17
N TRP A 198 7.40 14.88 10.65
CA TRP A 198 7.59 14.60 9.22
C TRP A 198 6.72 13.43 8.76
N ASN A 199 6.38 13.41 7.47
CA ASN A 199 5.88 12.20 6.82
C ASN A 199 7.07 11.47 6.20
N THR A 200 7.37 10.30 6.76
CA THR A 200 8.66 9.64 6.57
C THR A 200 8.49 8.17 6.28
N VAL A 201 9.26 7.66 5.35
CA VAL A 201 9.45 6.24 5.14
C VAL A 201 10.74 5.81 5.80
N VAL A 202 10.65 4.77 6.62
CA VAL A 202 11.79 4.03 7.15
C VAL A 202 11.98 2.77 6.29
N VAL A 203 13.18 2.57 5.75
CA VAL A 203 13.54 1.37 4.99
C VAL A 203 14.31 0.44 5.91
N ILE A 204 13.69 -0.70 6.24
CA ILE A 204 14.23 -1.72 7.13
C ILE A 204 14.82 -2.84 6.27
N GLY A 205 16.10 -3.14 6.47
CA GLY A 205 16.81 -4.20 5.77
C GLY A 205 16.40 -5.60 6.24
N ASN A 206 16.72 -6.60 5.44
CA ASN A 206 16.38 -8.01 5.67
C ASN A 206 17.07 -8.64 6.90
N ASN A 207 18.08 -8.00 7.47
CA ASN A 207 18.68 -8.38 8.75
C ASN A 207 18.14 -7.53 9.94
N GLY A 208 17.09 -6.74 9.71
CA GLY A 208 16.48 -5.85 10.68
C GLY A 208 17.24 -4.55 10.94
N ASN A 209 18.28 -4.18 10.19
CA ASN A 209 18.88 -2.85 10.33
C ASN A 209 18.01 -1.77 9.66
N ILE A 210 18.06 -0.53 10.14
CA ILE A 210 17.53 0.61 9.38
C ILE A 210 18.56 0.93 8.28
N ILE A 211 18.17 0.76 7.01
CA ILE A 211 19.01 1.13 5.85
C ILE A 211 19.05 2.66 5.71
N GLY A 212 17.92 3.31 5.94
CA GLY A 212 17.81 4.76 5.92
C GLY A 212 16.35 5.23 5.94
N ILE A 213 16.18 6.53 5.76
CA ILE A 213 14.86 7.19 5.76
C ILE A 213 14.70 8.09 4.54
N HIS A 214 13.45 8.34 4.15
CA HIS A 214 13.08 9.35 3.16
C HIS A 214 11.84 10.13 3.63
N ARG A 215 11.91 11.46 3.60
CA ARG A 215 10.82 12.37 3.96
C ARG A 215 10.09 12.87 2.72
N LYS A 216 8.76 12.95 2.80
CA LYS A 216 7.86 13.32 1.70
C LYS A 216 8.24 14.67 1.09
N ASN A 217 8.71 14.65 -0.16
CA ASN A 217 9.17 15.87 -0.86
C ASN A 217 8.03 16.85 -1.17
N HIS A 218 6.86 16.35 -1.56
CA HIS A 218 5.74 17.16 -2.01
C HIS A 218 4.54 17.04 -1.07
N ILE A 219 4.21 18.13 -0.38
CA ILE A 219 3.15 18.15 0.63
C ILE A 219 1.86 18.72 0.03
N PRO A 220 0.74 17.98 0.04
CA PRO A 220 -0.53 18.51 -0.42
C PRO A 220 -1.08 19.57 0.53
N ARG A 221 -1.83 20.51 -0.06
CA ARG A 221 -2.54 21.60 0.61
C ARG A 221 -4.00 21.70 0.13
N VAL A 222 -4.54 20.61 -0.42
CA VAL A 222 -5.75 20.62 -1.24
C VAL A 222 -6.87 19.85 -0.55
N GLY A 223 -8.05 20.48 -0.41
CA GLY A 223 -9.24 19.83 0.15
C GLY A 223 -9.01 19.30 1.57
N ASP A 224 -9.36 18.04 1.79
CA ASP A 224 -9.16 17.36 3.08
C ASP A 224 -7.69 16.93 3.31
N PHE A 225 -6.83 16.99 2.29
CA PHE A 225 -5.40 16.73 2.39
C PHE A 225 -4.64 17.99 2.83
N ASN A 226 -4.91 18.45 4.06
CA ASN A 226 -4.24 19.61 4.68
C ASN A 226 -2.97 19.21 5.44
N GLU A 227 -2.18 18.35 4.83
CA GLU A 227 -0.97 17.76 5.43
C GLU A 227 0.05 18.83 5.84
N SER A 228 0.14 19.95 5.12
CA SER A 228 1.04 21.06 5.44
C SER A 228 0.76 21.73 6.79
N THR A 229 -0.37 21.41 7.43
CA THR A 229 -0.61 21.84 8.81
C THR A 229 0.29 21.07 9.77
N TYR A 230 0.68 19.83 9.46
CA TYR A 230 1.38 18.91 10.35
C TYR A 230 2.90 18.85 10.12
N TYR A 231 3.33 18.90 8.86
CA TYR A 231 4.74 18.75 8.49
C TYR A 231 5.08 19.55 7.22
N MET A 232 6.37 19.81 7.03
CA MET A 232 6.92 20.58 5.92
C MET A 232 7.50 19.66 4.82
N GLU A 233 7.84 20.25 3.67
CA GLU A 233 8.51 19.55 2.57
C GLU A 233 9.81 18.87 3.03
N GLY A 234 9.99 17.61 2.64
CA GLY A 234 11.12 16.78 3.03
C GLY A 234 12.48 17.35 2.64
N ASN A 235 13.47 17.11 3.50
CA ASN A 235 14.86 17.57 3.33
C ASN A 235 15.85 16.44 3.04
N THR A 236 15.37 15.24 2.72
CA THR A 236 16.21 14.05 2.45
C THR A 236 16.58 13.87 0.98
N GLY A 237 16.10 14.73 0.08
CA GLY A 237 16.32 14.62 -1.36
C GLY A 237 15.57 13.42 -1.97
N HIS A 238 16.23 12.70 -2.88
CA HIS A 238 15.66 11.56 -3.61
C HIS A 238 16.51 10.29 -3.41
N PRO A 239 16.63 9.78 -2.17
CA PRO A 239 17.52 8.68 -1.86
C PRO A 239 17.09 7.40 -2.57
N VAL A 240 18.09 6.60 -2.97
CA VAL A 240 17.92 5.24 -3.47
C VAL A 240 18.62 4.31 -2.49
N PHE A 241 17.89 3.33 -2.00
CA PHE A 241 18.35 2.39 -0.99
C PHE A 241 18.80 1.11 -1.69
N GLU A 242 20.10 0.82 -1.60
CA GLU A 242 20.65 -0.44 -2.07
C GLU A 242 20.37 -1.54 -1.05
N THR A 243 19.66 -2.57 -1.49
CA THR A 243 19.24 -3.70 -0.64
C THR A 243 19.81 -5.00 -1.20
N ALA A 244 19.70 -6.10 -0.44
CA ALA A 244 20.02 -7.44 -0.92
C ALA A 244 19.21 -7.86 -2.16
N TYR A 245 18.09 -7.17 -2.44
CA TYR A 245 17.13 -7.51 -3.48
C TYR A 245 17.03 -6.46 -4.59
N GLY A 246 17.91 -5.47 -4.60
CA GLY A 246 17.94 -4.40 -5.61
C GLY A 246 17.84 -3.01 -5.01
N LYS A 247 17.91 -2.02 -5.90
CA LYS A 247 17.85 -0.60 -5.57
C LYS A 247 16.40 -0.14 -5.55
N ILE A 248 15.93 0.23 -4.36
CA ILE A 248 14.56 0.71 -4.18
C ILE A 248 14.53 2.20 -3.84
N ALA A 249 13.49 2.87 -4.26
CA ALA A 249 13.16 4.22 -3.83
C ALA A 249 11.69 4.29 -3.44
N VAL A 250 11.29 5.40 -2.82
CA VAL A 250 9.92 5.56 -2.34
C VAL A 250 9.45 6.97 -2.64
N ASN A 251 8.49 7.09 -3.55
CA ASN A 251 7.82 8.35 -3.86
C ASN A 251 6.55 8.43 -3.01
N ILE A 252 6.51 9.25 -1.96
CA ILE A 252 5.39 9.20 -1.00
C ILE A 252 4.18 9.99 -1.52
N CYS A 253 3.06 9.29 -1.70
CA CYS A 253 1.71 9.83 -1.93
C CYS A 253 1.63 10.95 -2.97
N TYR A 254 1.49 12.22 -2.54
CA TYR A 254 1.29 13.38 -3.40
C TYR A 254 2.47 13.65 -4.35
N GLY A 255 3.64 13.08 -4.05
CA GLY A 255 4.74 13.05 -5.01
C GLY A 255 4.42 12.27 -6.29
N ARG A 256 3.34 11.48 -6.35
CA ARG A 256 2.85 10.81 -7.57
C ARG A 256 2.52 11.80 -8.70
N HIS A 257 2.02 12.98 -8.35
CA HIS A 257 1.63 14.02 -9.30
C HIS A 257 2.82 14.78 -9.91
N HIS A 258 4.05 14.48 -9.48
CA HIS A 258 5.24 15.25 -9.84
C HIS A 258 6.20 14.37 -10.66
N PRO A 259 6.12 14.40 -12.01
CA PRO A 259 7.01 13.62 -12.88
C PRO A 259 8.51 13.83 -12.59
N LEU A 260 8.90 15.04 -12.18
CA LEU A 260 10.28 15.34 -11.80
C LEU A 260 10.74 14.60 -10.53
N ASN A 261 9.82 14.32 -9.60
CA ASN A 261 10.12 13.54 -8.39
C ASN A 261 10.43 12.08 -8.76
N TRP A 262 9.62 11.49 -9.65
CA TRP A 262 9.86 10.16 -10.21
C TRP A 262 11.18 10.10 -10.99
N LEU A 263 11.40 11.09 -11.87
CA LEU A 263 12.62 11.19 -12.67
C LEU A 263 13.87 11.25 -11.79
N ALA A 264 13.84 12.03 -10.71
CA ALA A 264 14.99 12.15 -9.81
C ALA A 264 15.37 10.81 -9.15
N PHE A 265 14.40 9.99 -8.73
CA PHE A 265 14.68 8.63 -8.25
C PHE A 265 15.25 7.73 -9.35
N GLY A 266 14.71 7.82 -10.57
CA GLY A 266 15.23 7.09 -11.74
C GLY A 266 16.67 7.47 -12.08
N LEU A 267 16.99 8.77 -12.09
CA LEU A 267 18.36 9.28 -12.31
C LEU A 267 19.34 8.83 -11.22
N ASN A 268 18.86 8.66 -9.99
CA ASN A 268 19.66 8.13 -8.89
C ASN A 268 19.79 6.58 -8.92
N GLY A 269 19.23 5.93 -9.94
CA GLY A 269 19.41 4.49 -10.19
C GLY A 269 18.42 3.58 -9.46
N ALA A 270 17.23 4.07 -9.10
CA ALA A 270 16.17 3.22 -8.59
C ALA A 270 15.71 2.20 -9.64
N GLU A 271 15.55 0.95 -9.24
CA GLU A 271 15.03 -0.14 -10.09
C GLU A 271 13.55 -0.40 -9.79
N ILE A 272 13.13 -0.16 -8.54
CA ILE A 272 11.73 -0.23 -8.09
C ILE A 272 11.45 1.04 -7.29
N VAL A 273 10.39 1.77 -7.66
CA VAL A 273 9.91 2.93 -6.89
C VAL A 273 8.55 2.61 -6.29
N PHE A 274 8.48 2.53 -4.97
CA PHE A 274 7.21 2.35 -4.26
C PHE A 274 6.47 3.67 -4.15
N ASN A 275 5.13 3.64 -4.20
CA ASN A 275 4.28 4.83 -4.00
C ASN A 275 3.20 4.59 -2.93
N PRO A 276 3.59 4.49 -1.65
CA PRO A 276 2.63 4.40 -0.55
C PRO A 276 1.78 5.67 -0.54
N SER A 277 0.46 5.49 -0.58
CA SER A 277 -0.50 6.60 -0.69
C SER A 277 -1.72 6.36 0.19
N ALA A 278 -2.30 7.45 0.70
CA ALA A 278 -3.68 7.50 1.13
C ALA A 278 -4.39 8.56 0.28
N THR A 279 -5.44 8.17 -0.45
CA THR A 279 -6.21 9.11 -1.28
C THR A 279 -7.67 8.70 -1.34
N VAL A 280 -8.56 9.68 -1.52
CA VAL A 280 -10.01 9.46 -1.61
C VAL A 280 -10.61 10.39 -2.67
N GLY A 281 -11.81 10.06 -3.13
CA GLY A 281 -12.66 10.95 -3.90
C GLY A 281 -12.60 10.76 -5.41
N GLU A 282 -13.69 11.16 -6.05
CA GLU A 282 -13.97 10.97 -7.48
C GLU A 282 -12.97 11.65 -8.42
N LEU A 283 -12.28 12.70 -7.94
CA LEU A 283 -11.25 13.39 -8.75
C LEU A 283 -9.89 12.68 -8.71
N SER A 284 -9.62 11.90 -7.66
CA SER A 284 -8.33 11.23 -7.47
C SER A 284 -8.27 9.88 -8.19
N GLU A 285 -9.35 9.11 -8.12
CA GLU A 285 -9.42 7.76 -8.70
C GLU A 285 -9.12 7.70 -10.21
N PRO A 286 -9.59 8.63 -11.07
CA PRO A 286 -9.26 8.63 -12.49
C PRO A 286 -7.77 8.84 -12.80
N MET A 287 -7.03 9.47 -11.89
CA MET A 287 -5.59 9.70 -12.05
C MET A 287 -4.75 8.48 -11.63
N TRP A 288 -5.29 7.65 -10.73
CA TRP A 288 -4.59 6.50 -10.15
C TRP A 288 -3.99 5.52 -11.19
N PRO A 289 -4.71 5.10 -12.25
CA PRO A 289 -4.15 4.19 -13.26
C PRO A 289 -3.20 4.88 -14.27
N ILE A 290 -3.00 6.19 -14.16
CA ILE A 290 -2.22 7.00 -15.11
C ILE A 290 -0.86 7.38 -14.54
N GLU A 291 -0.81 7.92 -13.32
CA GLU A 291 0.38 8.60 -12.80
C GLU A 291 1.52 7.66 -12.39
N VAL A 292 1.17 6.46 -11.95
CA VAL A 292 2.12 5.45 -11.43
C VAL A 292 2.51 4.43 -12.50
N ARG A 293 1.89 4.49 -13.70
CA ARG A 293 2.08 3.54 -14.79
C ARG A 293 3.22 3.95 -15.72
#